data_AF-A0A9J6ZGS8-F1
#
_entry.id   AF-A0A9J6ZGS8-F1
#
_cell.length_a   1.000
_cell.length_b   1.000
_cell.length_c   1.000
_cell.angle_alpha   90.00
_cell.angle_beta   90.00
_cell.angle_gamma   90.00
#
_symmetry.space_group_name_H-M   'P 1'
#
loop_
_entity.id
_entity.type
_entity.pdbx_description
1 polymer ?
#
loop_
_entity_poly.entity_id
_entity_poly.type
_entity_poly.pdbx_seq_one_letter_code
_entity_poly.pdbx_strand_id
1 'polypeptide(L)'
;MGIFDRFMGRSRNRELISELEQLSESYNREVSSLVHIINSIYTQFNLHIEEVNDIRIASWEQNIEPIQKFLSYFGDAQLTSDYVPEEIKVMVKRPQSEFEKLDQYIVDNDFSDKSMFFESILKSPLYVSWRNKKANDKIELNITTLATQFEQVIHELSLKKEVSELETKICQLYIETVRFIITFISERIVPELQFILSFFQAEALKDMIMSNQQVEKVAFDYNIHLLQDTIYQKHYQFIRNAFFFYVISCKFYNTPVLTKLLTHSAHSEDIIELDQYKLMIETQAQQLEKDIFIKSS
;
A
#
# COMPACT_ATOMS: atom_id res chain seq x y z
N MET A 1 -39.29 1.39 -44.62
CA MET A 1 -38.80 0.10 -44.08
C MET A 1 -40.00 -0.78 -43.80
N GLY A 2 -40.10 -1.90 -44.52
CA GLY A 2 -41.38 -2.57 -44.79
C GLY A 2 -41.83 -3.55 -43.70
N ILE A 3 -43.14 -3.79 -43.64
CA ILE A 3 -43.79 -4.84 -42.83
C ILE A 3 -43.08 -6.21 -42.99
N PHE A 4 -42.50 -6.44 -44.18
CA PHE A 4 -41.73 -7.61 -44.53
C PHE A 4 -40.43 -7.78 -43.71
N ASP A 5 -39.71 -6.69 -43.40
CA ASP A 5 -38.49 -6.74 -42.58
C ASP A 5 -38.81 -7.07 -41.11
N ARG A 6 -39.97 -6.62 -40.62
CA ARG A 6 -40.49 -6.97 -39.28
C ARG A 6 -40.94 -8.44 -39.22
N PHE A 7 -41.68 -8.89 -40.24
CA PHE A 7 -42.14 -10.28 -40.34
C PHE A 7 -40.97 -11.29 -40.43
N MET A 8 -39.88 -10.91 -41.10
CA MET A 8 -38.69 -11.75 -41.28
C MET A 8 -37.67 -11.62 -40.13
N GLY A 9 -37.96 -10.83 -39.08
CA GLY A 9 -37.10 -10.71 -37.88
C GLY A 9 -35.86 -9.81 -38.03
N ARG A 10 -35.72 -9.08 -39.15
CA ARG A 10 -34.55 -8.23 -39.45
C ARG A 10 -34.49 -6.94 -38.65
N SER A 11 -35.64 -6.31 -38.42
CA SER A 11 -35.70 -5.11 -37.56
C SER A 11 -35.19 -5.42 -36.15
N ARG A 12 -35.67 -6.54 -35.57
CA ARG A 12 -35.27 -7.00 -34.24
C ARG A 12 -33.80 -7.42 -34.20
N ASN A 13 -33.28 -8.09 -35.23
CA ASN A 13 -31.85 -8.42 -35.30
C ASN A 13 -30.98 -7.16 -35.31
N ARG A 14 -31.32 -6.12 -36.09
CA ARG A 14 -30.58 -4.85 -36.08
C ARG A 14 -30.61 -4.14 -34.73
N GLU A 15 -31.75 -4.17 -34.05
CA GLU A 15 -31.86 -3.64 -32.68
C GLU A 15 -30.93 -4.40 -31.72
N LEU A 16 -30.93 -5.74 -31.77
CA LEU A 16 -30.08 -6.59 -30.92
C LEU A 16 -28.58 -6.43 -31.22
N ILE A 17 -28.20 -6.30 -32.49
CA ILE A 17 -26.80 -6.02 -32.87
C ILE A 17 -26.38 -4.63 -32.38
N SER A 18 -27.24 -3.61 -32.53
CA SER A 18 -26.95 -2.28 -31.98
C SER A 18 -26.83 -2.29 -30.46
N GLU A 19 -27.62 -3.12 -29.76
CA GLU A 19 -27.54 -3.31 -28.32
C GLU A 19 -26.22 -3.99 -27.91
N LEU A 20 -25.78 -5.01 -28.66
CA LEU A 20 -24.46 -5.64 -28.48
C LEU A 20 -23.30 -4.67 -28.71
N GLU A 21 -23.36 -3.85 -29.76
CA GLU A 21 -22.34 -2.83 -30.06
C GLU A 21 -22.26 -1.80 -28.93
N GLN A 22 -23.39 -1.31 -28.44
CA GLN A 22 -23.44 -0.37 -27.31
C GLN A 22 -22.93 -0.99 -26.02
N LEU A 23 -23.30 -2.24 -25.73
CA LEU A 23 -22.83 -2.97 -24.55
C LEU A 23 -21.32 -3.19 -24.62
N SER A 24 -20.79 -3.62 -25.77
CA SER A 24 -19.36 -3.78 -26.03
C SER A 24 -18.61 -2.45 -25.86
N GLU A 25 -19.10 -1.36 -26.44
CA GLU A 25 -18.46 -0.05 -26.36
C GLU A 25 -18.47 0.50 -24.93
N SER A 26 -19.57 0.32 -24.19
CA SER A 26 -19.67 0.72 -22.78
C SER A 26 -18.68 -0.06 -21.92
N TYR A 27 -18.69 -1.40 -22.04
CA TYR A 27 -17.76 -2.27 -21.34
C TYR A 27 -16.29 -1.94 -21.67
N ASN A 28 -15.97 -1.72 -22.95
CA ASN A 28 -14.65 -1.33 -23.40
C ASN A 28 -14.16 -0.03 -22.74
N ARG A 29 -15.02 0.98 -22.69
CA ARG A 29 -14.69 2.27 -22.06
C ARG A 29 -14.46 2.09 -20.56
N GLU A 30 -15.35 1.37 -19.89
CA GLU A 30 -15.29 1.19 -18.44
C GLU A 30 -14.08 0.36 -18.00
N VAL A 31 -13.83 -0.79 -18.65
CA VAL A 31 -12.64 -1.62 -18.37
C VAL A 31 -11.36 -0.85 -18.69
N SER A 32 -11.30 -0.14 -19.82
CA SER A 32 -10.10 0.64 -20.17
C SER A 32 -9.83 1.74 -19.14
N SER A 33 -10.87 2.41 -18.67
CA SER A 33 -10.78 3.40 -17.59
C SER A 33 -10.28 2.77 -16.28
N LEU A 34 -10.90 1.67 -15.85
CA LEU A 34 -10.51 0.97 -14.61
C LEU A 34 -9.08 0.45 -14.67
N VAL A 35 -8.67 -0.16 -15.78
CA VAL A 35 -7.29 -0.64 -15.97
C VAL A 35 -6.30 0.51 -15.93
N HIS A 36 -6.63 1.66 -16.54
CA HIS A 36 -5.77 2.84 -16.48
C HIS A 36 -5.62 3.37 -15.05
N ILE A 37 -6.72 3.44 -14.29
CA ILE A 37 -6.72 3.85 -12.88
C ILE A 37 -5.93 2.86 -12.01
N ILE A 38 -6.12 1.55 -12.19
CA ILE A 38 -5.39 0.53 -11.42
C ILE A 38 -3.89 0.64 -11.71
N ASN A 39 -3.49 0.81 -12.97
CA ASN A 39 -2.09 0.93 -13.33
C ASN A 39 -1.45 2.24 -12.83
N SER A 40 -2.21 3.33 -12.73
CA SER A 40 -1.71 4.57 -12.11
C SER A 40 -1.51 4.41 -10.60
N ILE A 41 -2.44 3.73 -9.91
CA ILE A 41 -2.28 3.34 -8.50
C ILE A 41 -1.07 2.42 -8.33
N TYR A 42 -0.85 1.47 -9.24
CA TYR A 42 0.30 0.55 -9.15
C TYR A 42 1.62 1.29 -9.32
N THR A 43 1.65 2.30 -10.20
CA THR A 43 2.81 3.15 -10.36
C THR A 43 3.14 3.88 -9.07
N GLN A 44 2.14 4.47 -8.40
CA GLN A 44 2.34 5.13 -7.11
C GLN A 44 2.75 4.15 -6.01
N PHE A 45 2.07 3.01 -5.93
CA PHE A 45 2.40 1.95 -4.98
C PHE A 45 3.86 1.49 -5.14
N ASN A 46 4.30 1.25 -6.38
CA ASN A 46 5.65 0.79 -6.66
C ASN A 46 6.71 1.84 -6.27
N LEU A 47 6.43 3.13 -6.51
CA LEU A 47 7.30 4.22 -6.03
C LEU A 47 7.41 4.23 -4.50
N HIS A 48 6.29 4.02 -3.80
CA HIS A 48 6.31 3.93 -2.33
C HIS A 48 7.04 2.69 -1.83
N ILE A 49 6.98 1.56 -2.54
CA ILE A 49 7.75 0.36 -2.19
C ILE A 49 9.26 0.59 -2.35
N GLU A 50 9.68 1.22 -3.45
CA GLU A 50 11.07 1.64 -3.63
C GLU A 50 11.52 2.56 -2.49
N GLU A 51 10.70 3.56 -2.15
CA GLU A 51 10.95 4.47 -1.03
C GLU A 51 11.02 3.76 0.33
N VAL A 52 10.15 2.78 0.60
CA VAL A 52 10.20 1.95 1.81
C VAL A 52 11.51 1.19 1.88
N ASN A 53 11.93 0.56 0.78
CA ASN A 53 13.15 -0.22 0.73
C ASN A 53 14.39 0.66 0.95
N ASP A 54 14.44 1.82 0.30
CA ASP A 54 15.52 2.80 0.47
C ASP A 54 15.60 3.33 1.90
N ILE A 55 14.45 3.72 2.47
CA ILE A 55 14.37 4.22 3.84
C ILE A 55 14.81 3.14 4.83
N ARG A 56 14.42 1.88 4.66
CA ARG A 56 14.84 0.81 5.59
C ARG A 56 16.35 0.59 5.56
N ILE A 57 16.98 0.60 4.38
CA ILE A 57 18.43 0.47 4.24
C ILE A 57 19.13 1.66 4.93
N ALA A 58 18.72 2.89 4.62
CA ALA A 58 19.35 4.09 5.17
C ALA A 58 19.06 4.29 6.68
N SER A 59 17.85 3.93 7.13
CA SER A 59 17.38 4.05 8.51
C SER A 59 18.25 3.24 9.48
N TRP A 60 18.60 2.02 9.08
CA TRP A 60 19.36 1.10 9.91
C TRP A 60 20.74 1.65 10.27
N GLU A 61 21.52 2.00 9.25
CA GLU A 61 22.90 2.49 9.40
C GLU A 61 22.96 3.87 10.07
N GLN A 62 21.99 4.74 9.78
CA GLN A 62 22.06 6.14 10.21
C GLN A 62 21.39 6.42 11.56
N ASN A 63 20.48 5.56 12.03
CA ASN A 63 19.63 5.90 13.19
C ASN A 63 19.54 4.80 14.24
N ILE A 64 19.22 3.57 13.84
CA ILE A 64 19.05 2.45 14.78
C ILE A 64 20.39 2.08 15.42
N GLU A 65 21.46 1.95 14.62
CA GLU A 65 22.79 1.60 15.14
C GLU A 65 23.36 2.67 16.09
N PRO A 66 23.35 3.99 15.77
CA PRO A 66 23.79 5.01 16.72
C PRO A 66 23.00 5.03 18.03
N ILE A 67 21.66 4.95 17.99
CA ILE A 67 20.86 4.90 19.21
C ILE A 67 21.15 3.64 20.01
N GLN A 68 21.24 2.49 19.37
CA GLN A 68 21.57 1.25 20.04
C GLN A 68 22.92 1.36 20.76
N LYS A 69 23.94 1.92 20.09
CA LYS A 69 25.25 2.18 20.68
C LYS A 69 25.19 3.16 21.85
N PHE A 70 24.34 4.18 21.78
CA PHE A 70 24.16 5.12 22.88
C PHE A 70 23.43 4.49 24.07
N LEU A 71 22.37 3.74 23.82
CA LEU A 71 21.59 3.06 24.86
C LEU A 71 22.38 1.93 25.51
N SER A 72 23.31 1.28 24.79
CA SER A 72 24.15 0.22 25.34
C SER A 72 25.11 0.69 26.43
N TYR A 73 25.42 1.99 26.51
CA TYR A 73 26.14 2.56 27.66
C TYR A 73 25.31 2.51 28.95
N PHE A 74 23.98 2.52 28.84
CA PHE A 74 23.05 2.63 29.97
C PHE A 74 22.31 1.32 30.30
N GLY A 75 22.33 0.31 29.42
CA GLY A 75 21.62 -0.96 29.61
C GLY A 75 21.73 -1.91 28.41
N ASP A 76 21.04 -3.05 28.44
CA ASP A 76 21.06 -4.01 27.32
C ASP A 76 20.06 -3.60 26.21
N ALA A 77 20.57 -3.41 24.99
CA ALA A 77 19.79 -3.04 23.81
C ALA A 77 19.94 -4.16 22.75
N GLN A 78 18.99 -5.09 22.73
CA GLN A 78 18.99 -6.21 21.79
C GLN A 78 18.82 -5.75 20.33
N LEU A 79 19.49 -6.48 19.42
CA LEU A 79 19.35 -6.35 17.97
C LEU A 79 18.01 -6.93 17.50
N THR A 80 17.34 -6.22 16.60
CA THR A 80 16.24 -6.76 15.81
C THR A 80 16.72 -7.29 14.46
N SER A 81 16.12 -8.40 14.02
CA SER A 81 16.64 -9.34 13.01
C SER A 81 16.61 -8.84 11.56
N ASP A 82 17.34 -9.59 10.71
CA ASP A 82 17.55 -9.39 9.27
C ASP A 82 16.29 -9.03 8.47
N TYR A 83 16.39 -7.89 7.77
CA TYR A 83 15.40 -7.35 6.86
C TYR A 83 15.30 -8.17 5.55
N VAL A 84 14.07 -8.33 5.05
CA VAL A 84 13.78 -8.89 3.72
C VAL A 84 13.17 -7.78 2.83
N PRO A 85 13.71 -7.53 1.63
CA PRO A 85 13.22 -6.48 0.73
C PRO A 85 11.84 -6.77 0.15
N GLU A 86 11.07 -5.70 -0.10
CA GLU A 86 9.69 -5.75 -0.59
C GLU A 86 9.62 -5.92 -2.13
N GLU A 87 8.63 -6.66 -2.65
CA GLU A 87 8.43 -6.90 -4.09
C GLU A 87 7.49 -5.88 -4.78
N ILE A 88 7.76 -5.59 -6.06
CA ILE A 88 7.04 -4.61 -6.90
C ILE A 88 5.83 -5.27 -7.60
N LYS A 89 4.71 -4.54 -7.76
CA LYS A 89 3.55 -5.04 -8.51
C LYS A 89 3.76 -5.07 -10.02
N VAL A 90 3.33 -6.16 -10.65
CA VAL A 90 3.26 -6.30 -12.11
C VAL A 90 1.99 -5.63 -12.64
N MET A 91 2.15 -4.79 -13.67
CA MET A 91 1.04 -4.05 -14.31
C MET A 91 -0.05 -4.98 -14.84
N VAL A 92 -1.31 -4.56 -14.68
CA VAL A 92 -2.47 -5.30 -15.17
C VAL A 92 -2.57 -5.12 -16.68
N LYS A 93 -2.51 -6.23 -17.41
CA LYS A 93 -2.73 -6.26 -18.85
C LYS A 93 -4.22 -6.33 -19.16
N ARG A 94 -4.63 -5.62 -20.21
CA ARG A 94 -5.99 -5.72 -20.75
C ARG A 94 -6.24 -7.15 -21.27
N PRO A 95 -7.38 -7.78 -20.97
CA PRO A 95 -7.74 -9.09 -21.52
C PRO A 95 -8.17 -8.97 -22.99
N GLN A 96 -7.23 -8.77 -23.91
CA GLN A 96 -7.50 -8.58 -25.35
C GLN A 96 -8.27 -9.73 -26.02
N SER A 97 -8.04 -10.99 -25.58
CA SER A 97 -8.63 -12.16 -26.24
C SER A 97 -10.15 -12.28 -26.09
N GLU A 98 -10.74 -11.65 -25.07
CA GLU A 98 -12.20 -11.67 -24.87
C GLU A 98 -12.91 -10.64 -25.75
N PHE A 99 -12.24 -9.51 -26.02
CA PHE A 99 -12.75 -8.47 -26.92
C PHE A 99 -12.77 -8.94 -28.38
N GLU A 100 -11.69 -9.57 -28.84
CA GLU A 100 -11.59 -10.07 -30.22
C GLU A 100 -12.66 -11.15 -30.52
N LYS A 101 -13.00 -11.98 -29.52
CA LYS A 101 -14.07 -12.99 -29.64
C LYS A 101 -15.46 -12.36 -29.74
N LEU A 102 -15.69 -11.26 -29.04
CA LEU A 102 -16.96 -10.54 -29.04
C LEU A 102 -17.16 -9.78 -30.36
N ASP A 103 -16.13 -9.09 -30.83
CA ASP A 103 -16.16 -8.38 -32.11
C ASP A 103 -16.36 -9.36 -33.28
N GLN A 104 -15.69 -10.52 -33.24
CA GLN A 104 -15.91 -11.58 -34.22
C GLN A 104 -17.33 -12.16 -34.14
N TYR A 105 -17.89 -12.32 -32.94
CA TYR A 105 -19.26 -12.79 -32.75
C TYR A 105 -20.30 -11.81 -33.33
N ILE A 106 -20.09 -10.50 -33.17
CA ILE A 106 -20.96 -9.46 -33.76
C ILE A 106 -20.94 -9.56 -35.29
N VAL A 107 -19.75 -9.65 -35.89
CA VAL A 107 -19.57 -9.79 -37.35
C VAL A 107 -20.21 -11.08 -37.87
N ASP A 108 -20.05 -12.20 -37.17
CA ASP A 108 -20.55 -13.51 -37.60
C ASP A 108 -22.09 -13.63 -37.51
N ASN A 109 -22.76 -12.76 -36.74
CA ASN A 109 -24.21 -12.82 -36.49
C ASN A 109 -24.99 -11.60 -37.03
N ASP A 110 -24.33 -10.72 -37.78
CA ASP A 110 -24.99 -9.62 -38.49
C ASP A 110 -25.68 -10.11 -39.78
N PHE A 111 -27.02 -10.15 -39.76
CA PHE A 111 -27.83 -10.53 -40.92
C PHE A 111 -28.18 -9.34 -41.84
N SER A 112 -27.49 -8.21 -41.68
CA SER A 112 -27.66 -7.01 -42.50
C SER A 112 -27.17 -7.19 -43.94
N ASP A 113 -26.26 -8.14 -44.19
CA ASP A 113 -25.76 -8.43 -45.53
C ASP A 113 -26.89 -8.96 -46.44
N LYS A 114 -27.13 -8.21 -47.52
CA LYS A 114 -28.25 -8.43 -48.45
C LYS A 114 -28.07 -9.68 -49.30
N SER A 115 -26.84 -10.17 -49.45
CA SER A 115 -26.46 -11.27 -50.35
C SER A 115 -27.01 -12.64 -49.88
N MET A 116 -26.85 -12.99 -48.60
CA MET A 116 -27.32 -14.28 -48.04
C MET A 116 -28.85 -14.40 -47.91
N PHE A 117 -29.59 -13.30 -48.05
CA PHE A 117 -31.03 -13.25 -47.82
C PHE A 117 -31.86 -13.68 -49.04
N PHE A 118 -31.45 -13.29 -50.24
CA PHE A 118 -32.14 -13.72 -51.45
C PHE A 118 -32.01 -15.23 -51.68
N GLU A 119 -30.88 -15.83 -51.29
CA GLU A 119 -30.68 -17.28 -51.35
C GLU A 119 -31.50 -18.07 -50.32
N SER A 120 -31.86 -17.46 -49.18
CA SER A 120 -32.64 -18.13 -48.13
C SER A 120 -34.15 -17.99 -48.30
N ILE A 121 -34.65 -16.90 -48.91
CA ILE A 121 -36.07 -16.75 -49.28
C ILE A 121 -36.52 -17.86 -50.24
N LEU A 122 -35.63 -18.32 -51.13
CA LEU A 122 -35.87 -19.44 -52.05
C LEU A 122 -36.24 -20.75 -51.33
N LYS A 123 -35.99 -20.87 -50.02
CA LYS A 123 -36.28 -22.06 -49.20
C LYS A 123 -37.60 -21.99 -48.40
N SER A 124 -38.34 -20.87 -48.44
CA SER A 124 -39.65 -20.57 -47.81
C SER A 124 -39.59 -19.42 -46.77
N PRO A 125 -40.41 -18.36 -46.91
CA PRO A 125 -40.43 -17.21 -45.98
C PRO A 125 -40.75 -17.56 -44.51
N LEU A 126 -41.60 -18.57 -44.27
CA LEU A 126 -41.95 -19.01 -42.92
C LEU A 126 -40.77 -19.69 -42.22
N TYR A 127 -39.99 -20.48 -42.97
CA TYR A 127 -38.78 -21.11 -42.47
C TYR A 127 -37.71 -20.09 -42.11
N VAL A 128 -37.53 -19.07 -42.95
CA VAL A 128 -36.59 -17.97 -42.70
C VAL A 128 -37.02 -17.16 -41.47
N SER A 129 -38.31 -16.83 -41.33
CA SER A 129 -38.83 -16.12 -40.15
C SER A 129 -38.60 -16.91 -38.85
N TRP A 130 -38.88 -18.22 -38.85
CA TRP A 130 -38.62 -19.08 -37.68
C TRP A 130 -37.13 -19.18 -37.33
N ARG A 131 -36.26 -19.37 -38.34
CA ARG A 131 -34.81 -19.42 -38.15
C ARG A 131 -34.27 -18.12 -37.58
N ASN A 132 -34.71 -16.98 -38.12
CA ASN A 132 -34.29 -15.66 -37.67
C ASN A 132 -34.80 -15.35 -36.26
N LYS A 133 -36.03 -15.77 -35.93
CA LYS A 133 -36.55 -15.67 -34.56
C LYS A 133 -35.67 -16.46 -33.57
N LYS A 134 -35.36 -17.72 -33.88
CA LYS A 134 -34.48 -18.55 -33.03
C LYS A 134 -33.07 -17.98 -32.89
N ALA A 135 -32.54 -17.35 -33.95
CA ALA A 135 -31.25 -16.66 -33.91
C ALA A 135 -31.31 -15.40 -33.02
N ASN A 136 -32.38 -14.61 -33.12
CA ASN A 136 -32.61 -13.44 -32.27
C ASN A 136 -32.75 -13.83 -30.79
N ASP A 137 -33.54 -14.88 -30.49
CA ASP A 137 -33.69 -15.40 -29.11
C ASP A 137 -32.33 -15.81 -28.52
N LYS A 138 -31.44 -16.38 -29.36
CA LYS A 138 -30.07 -16.74 -28.95
C LYS A 138 -29.18 -15.51 -28.71
N ILE A 139 -29.29 -14.49 -29.56
CA ILE A 139 -28.57 -13.22 -29.39
C ILE A 139 -29.01 -12.54 -28.09
N GLU A 140 -30.31 -12.51 -27.79
CA GLU A 140 -30.85 -11.91 -26.57
C GLU A 140 -30.38 -12.64 -25.29
N LEU A 141 -30.33 -13.98 -25.32
CA LEU A 141 -29.73 -14.77 -24.25
C LEU A 141 -28.22 -14.48 -24.09
N ASN A 142 -27.51 -14.30 -25.21
CA ASN A 142 -26.09 -13.98 -25.17
C ASN A 142 -25.84 -12.55 -24.65
N ILE A 143 -26.67 -11.56 -25.00
CA ILE A 143 -26.60 -10.19 -24.46
C ILE A 143 -26.70 -10.23 -22.94
N THR A 144 -27.72 -10.92 -22.41
CA THR A 144 -27.91 -11.02 -20.95
C THR A 144 -26.75 -11.73 -20.27
N THR A 145 -26.24 -12.83 -20.85
CA THR A 145 -25.09 -13.56 -20.33
C THR A 145 -23.81 -12.70 -20.33
N LEU A 146 -23.55 -12.00 -21.44
CA LEU A 146 -22.38 -11.13 -21.59
C LEU A 146 -22.46 -9.92 -20.65
N ALA A 147 -23.64 -9.32 -20.50
CA ALA A 147 -23.84 -8.23 -19.54
C ALA A 147 -23.48 -8.67 -18.11
N THR A 148 -23.93 -9.85 -17.68
CA THR A 148 -23.56 -10.40 -16.36
C THR A 148 -22.07 -10.69 -16.25
N GLN A 149 -21.43 -11.23 -17.30
CA GLN A 149 -19.97 -11.45 -17.30
C GLN A 149 -19.19 -10.13 -17.22
N PHE A 150 -19.64 -9.10 -17.93
CA PHE A 150 -19.04 -7.77 -17.89
C PHE A 150 -19.17 -7.12 -16.52
N GLU A 151 -20.34 -7.22 -15.89
CA GLU A 151 -20.56 -6.75 -14.52
C GLU A 151 -19.62 -7.46 -13.53
N GLN A 152 -19.42 -8.77 -13.69
CA GLN A 152 -18.47 -9.53 -12.86
C GLN A 152 -17.04 -9.04 -13.03
N VAL A 153 -16.56 -8.87 -14.27
CA VAL A 153 -15.20 -8.36 -14.53
C VAL A 153 -15.02 -6.94 -14.01
N ILE A 154 -16.00 -6.06 -14.21
CA ILE A 154 -15.98 -4.69 -13.67
C ILE A 154 -15.91 -4.72 -12.14
N HIS A 155 -16.69 -5.59 -11.50
CA HIS A 155 -16.68 -5.75 -10.05
C HIS A 155 -15.32 -6.24 -9.54
N GLU A 156 -14.73 -7.26 -10.17
CA GLU A 156 -13.39 -7.76 -9.82
C GLU A 156 -12.31 -6.68 -9.97
N LEU A 157 -12.37 -5.90 -11.05
CA LEU A 157 -11.46 -4.76 -11.26
C LEU A 157 -11.67 -3.68 -10.20
N SER A 158 -12.92 -3.40 -9.81
CA SER A 158 -13.23 -2.45 -8.75
C SER A 158 -12.69 -2.90 -7.39
N LEU A 159 -12.86 -4.17 -7.03
CA LEU A 159 -12.28 -4.72 -5.79
C LEU A 159 -10.75 -4.63 -5.82
N LYS A 160 -10.13 -4.96 -6.94
CA LYS A 160 -8.67 -4.87 -7.12
C LYS A 160 -8.16 -3.43 -6.97
N LYS A 161 -8.93 -2.46 -7.47
CA LYS A 161 -8.68 -1.03 -7.28
C LYS A 161 -8.72 -0.67 -5.80
N GLU A 162 -9.80 -1.00 -5.08
CA GLU A 162 -9.97 -0.68 -3.66
C GLU A 162 -8.85 -1.27 -2.79
N VAL A 163 -8.51 -2.55 -3.01
CA VAL A 163 -7.39 -3.20 -2.30
C VAL A 163 -6.08 -2.46 -2.55
N SER A 164 -5.85 -2.01 -3.79
CA SER A 164 -4.60 -1.34 -4.14
C SER A 164 -4.51 0.09 -3.60
N GLU A 165 -5.64 0.80 -3.50
CA GLU A 165 -5.71 2.09 -2.80
C GLU A 165 -5.41 1.92 -1.30
N LEU A 166 -5.97 0.88 -0.68
CA LEU A 166 -5.70 0.54 0.71
C LEU A 166 -4.22 0.24 0.95
N GLU A 167 -3.62 -0.63 0.14
CA GLU A 167 -2.19 -0.97 0.22
C GLU A 167 -1.30 0.26 0.05
N THR A 168 -1.65 1.16 -0.89
CA THR A 168 -0.93 2.42 -1.10
C THR A 168 -0.98 3.31 0.14
N LYS A 169 -2.15 3.42 0.78
CA LYS A 169 -2.32 4.20 2.01
C LYS A 169 -1.52 3.62 3.18
N ILE A 170 -1.48 2.30 3.31
CA ILE A 170 -0.67 1.60 4.32
C ILE A 170 0.82 1.90 4.11
N CYS A 171 1.32 1.82 2.86
CA CYS A 171 2.70 2.18 2.54
C CYS A 171 3.02 3.62 2.94
N GLN A 172 2.16 4.58 2.58
CA GLN A 172 2.35 5.98 2.94
C GLN A 172 2.42 6.21 4.45
N LEU A 173 1.46 5.66 5.20
CA LEU A 173 1.44 5.76 6.67
C LEU A 173 2.71 5.17 7.29
N TYR A 174 3.18 4.04 6.76
CA TYR A 174 4.42 3.43 7.20
C TYR A 174 5.62 4.35 6.94
N ILE A 175 5.78 4.85 5.71
CA ILE A 175 6.86 5.77 5.32
C ILE A 175 6.88 7.01 6.21
N GLU A 176 5.73 7.65 6.41
CA GLU A 176 5.60 8.84 7.26
C GLU A 176 6.05 8.56 8.69
N THR A 177 5.61 7.43 9.25
CA THR A 177 5.92 7.06 10.64
C THR A 177 7.40 6.73 10.79
N VAL A 178 7.98 6.01 9.84
CA VAL A 178 9.42 5.72 9.83
C VAL A 178 10.25 7.00 9.73
N ARG A 179 9.87 7.91 8.82
CA ARG A 179 10.55 9.21 8.70
C ARG A 179 10.48 10.01 9.98
N PHE A 180 9.30 10.07 10.61
CA PHE A 180 9.14 10.72 11.90
C PHE A 180 10.07 10.12 12.97
N ILE A 181 10.11 8.78 13.09
CA ILE A 181 11.02 8.08 14.00
C ILE A 181 12.47 8.52 13.75
N ILE A 182 12.93 8.43 12.49
CA ILE A 182 14.31 8.76 12.10
C ILE A 182 14.66 10.22 12.43
N THR A 183 13.82 11.17 12.04
CA THR A 183 14.03 12.59 12.30
C THR A 183 14.05 12.86 13.81
N PHE A 184 13.10 12.29 14.56
CA PHE A 184 13.05 12.50 16.00
C PHE A 184 14.27 11.92 16.73
N ILE A 185 14.74 10.74 16.31
CA ILE A 185 15.95 10.10 16.81
C ILE A 185 17.17 11.02 16.61
N SER A 186 17.40 11.44 15.36
CA SER A 186 18.59 12.18 14.95
C SER A 186 18.62 13.60 15.50
N GLU A 187 17.48 14.30 15.51
CA GLU A 187 17.41 15.71 15.91
C GLU A 187 17.17 15.92 17.39
N ARG A 188 16.55 14.95 18.09
CA ARG A 188 16.11 15.10 19.49
C ARG A 188 16.80 14.13 20.42
N ILE A 189 16.73 12.83 20.13
CA ILE A 189 17.19 11.80 21.08
C ILE A 189 18.71 11.78 21.17
N VAL A 190 19.41 11.64 20.04
CA VAL A 190 20.87 11.50 20.00
C VAL A 190 21.57 12.73 20.62
N PRO A 191 21.21 13.98 20.29
CA PRO A 191 21.87 15.15 20.88
C PRO A 191 21.72 15.23 22.41
N GLU A 192 20.53 14.90 22.92
CA GLU A 192 20.27 14.93 24.37
C GLU A 192 21.01 13.77 25.08
N LEU A 193 21.06 12.58 24.50
CA LEU A 193 21.87 11.47 25.04
C LEU A 193 23.37 11.82 25.08
N GLN A 194 23.88 12.51 24.05
CA GLN A 194 25.26 12.99 24.03
C GLN A 194 25.54 14.00 25.14
N PHE A 195 24.60 14.91 25.41
CA PHE A 195 24.70 15.85 26.52
C PHE A 195 24.72 15.15 27.87
N ILE A 196 23.82 14.19 28.09
CA ILE A 196 23.77 13.41 29.33
C ILE A 196 25.05 12.60 29.53
N LEU A 197 25.58 11.97 28.49
CA LEU A 197 26.87 11.26 28.58
C LEU A 197 28.03 12.20 28.93
N SER A 198 28.06 13.37 28.31
CA SER A 198 29.07 14.40 28.61
C SER A 198 28.98 14.86 30.06
N PHE A 199 27.76 14.98 30.60
CA PHE A 199 27.52 15.29 32.01
C PHE A 199 28.10 14.20 32.94
N PHE A 200 27.81 12.92 32.68
CA PHE A 200 28.40 11.81 33.47
C PHE A 200 29.93 11.79 33.41
N GLN A 201 30.50 12.02 32.22
CA GLN A 201 31.95 12.08 32.05
C GLN A 201 32.57 13.25 32.82
N ALA A 202 31.92 14.42 32.79
CA ALA A 202 32.38 15.59 33.53
C ALA A 202 32.31 15.40 35.05
N GLU A 203 31.22 14.80 35.56
CA GLU A 203 31.08 14.47 36.99
C GLU A 203 32.16 13.48 37.44
N ALA A 204 32.39 12.40 36.68
CA ALA A 204 33.43 11.42 37.00
C ALA A 204 34.84 12.04 37.01
N LEU A 205 35.13 12.95 36.07
CA LEU A 205 36.40 13.68 36.02
C LEU A 205 36.55 14.63 37.21
N LYS A 206 35.49 15.36 37.57
CA LYS A 206 35.47 16.25 38.74
C LYS A 206 35.79 15.48 40.01
N ASP A 207 35.13 14.35 40.24
CA ASP A 207 35.32 13.54 41.45
C ASP A 207 36.74 12.95 41.52
N MET A 208 37.35 12.62 40.37
CA MET A 208 38.75 12.18 40.33
C MET A 208 39.77 13.29 40.59
N ILE A 209 39.54 14.49 40.05
CA ILE A 209 40.38 15.65 40.36
C ILE A 209 40.31 15.97 41.86
N MET A 210 39.11 15.94 42.45
CA MET A 210 38.90 16.17 43.87
C MET A 210 39.56 15.10 44.76
N SER A 211 39.71 13.87 44.26
CA SER A 211 40.34 12.76 44.98
C SER A 211 41.83 12.58 44.66
N ASN A 212 42.47 13.51 43.91
CA ASN A 212 43.89 13.49 43.54
C ASN A 212 44.34 12.21 42.78
N GLN A 213 43.45 11.61 41.98
CA GLN A 213 43.78 10.43 41.15
C GLN A 213 44.33 10.84 39.76
N GLN A 214 45.13 9.97 39.13
CA GLN A 214 45.66 10.22 37.78
C GLN A 214 44.56 10.07 36.71
N VAL A 215 44.37 11.12 35.91
CA VAL A 215 43.29 11.26 34.91
C VAL A 215 43.46 10.31 33.69
N GLU A 216 44.61 9.68 33.52
CA GLU A 216 44.94 8.94 32.28
C GLU A 216 44.20 7.59 32.10
N LYS A 217 43.48 7.08 33.11
CA LYS A 217 42.72 5.82 33.03
C LYS A 217 41.34 5.93 33.68
N VAL A 218 40.47 6.74 33.08
CA VAL A 218 39.08 6.86 33.54
C VAL A 218 38.23 5.73 33.01
N ALA A 219 37.72 4.89 33.92
CA ALA A 219 36.56 4.05 33.64
C ALA A 219 35.30 4.86 34.01
N PHE A 220 34.50 5.22 33.01
CA PHE A 220 33.24 5.92 33.26
C PHE A 220 32.15 4.91 33.65
N ASP A 221 31.45 5.19 34.76
CA ASP A 221 30.23 4.48 35.15
C ASP A 221 29.01 5.30 34.74
N TYR A 222 28.07 4.66 34.06
CA TYR A 222 26.87 5.27 33.50
C TYR A 222 25.60 4.76 34.18
N ASN A 223 25.69 4.39 35.46
CA ASN A 223 24.55 3.92 36.23
C ASN A 223 23.48 5.02 36.41
N ILE A 224 22.45 4.97 35.56
CA ILE A 224 21.36 5.95 35.54
C ILE A 224 20.51 5.95 36.81
N HIS A 225 20.51 4.86 37.58
CA HIS A 225 19.75 4.77 38.83
C HIS A 225 20.26 5.74 39.88
N LEU A 226 21.53 6.17 39.79
CA LEU A 226 22.10 7.19 40.66
C LEU A 226 21.47 8.58 40.47
N LEU A 227 20.86 8.83 39.30
CA LEU A 227 20.15 10.07 39.01
C LEU A 227 18.73 10.08 39.55
N GLN A 228 18.20 8.92 39.95
CA GLN A 228 16.83 8.80 40.41
C GLN A 228 16.63 9.55 41.75
N ASP A 229 15.54 10.29 41.87
CA ASP A 229 15.17 11.09 43.05
C ASP A 229 16.20 12.17 43.42
N THR A 230 17.03 12.56 42.45
CA THR A 230 17.99 13.68 42.55
C THR A 230 17.52 14.90 41.75
N ILE A 231 18.30 15.98 41.81
CA ILE A 231 18.11 17.15 40.92
C ILE A 231 18.21 16.79 39.42
N TYR A 232 18.82 15.64 39.09
CA TYR A 232 19.00 15.13 37.74
C TYR A 232 17.93 14.10 37.33
N GLN A 233 16.84 13.98 38.10
CA GLN A 233 15.71 13.07 37.82
C GLN A 233 15.19 13.15 36.37
N LYS A 234 15.24 14.33 35.76
CA LYS A 234 14.85 14.53 34.37
C LYS A 234 15.76 13.80 33.37
N HIS A 235 17.07 13.74 33.59
CA HIS A 235 17.98 12.93 32.75
C HIS A 235 17.67 11.44 32.87
N TYR A 236 17.36 10.97 34.08
CA TYR A 236 16.88 9.60 34.30
C TYR A 236 15.58 9.31 33.51
N GLN A 237 14.59 10.20 33.62
CA GLN A 237 13.32 10.08 32.90
C GLN A 237 13.53 10.07 31.38
N PHE A 238 14.38 10.96 30.87
CA PHE A 238 14.73 11.03 29.46
C PHE A 238 15.32 9.71 28.95
N ILE A 239 16.35 9.18 29.61
CA ILE A 239 17.00 7.92 29.18
C ILE A 239 16.00 6.76 29.19
N ARG A 240 15.19 6.66 30.26
CA ARG A 240 14.16 5.61 30.36
C ARG A 240 13.13 5.74 29.24
N ASN A 241 12.66 6.95 28.95
CA ASN A 241 11.69 7.21 27.90
C ASN A 241 12.30 6.98 26.50
N ALA A 242 13.61 7.17 26.33
CA ALA A 242 14.34 6.89 25.09
C ALA A 242 14.44 5.38 24.84
N PHE A 243 14.66 4.57 25.89
CA PHE A 243 14.54 3.12 25.81
C PHE A 243 13.14 2.66 25.38
N PHE A 244 12.09 3.23 25.97
CA PHE A 244 10.72 2.89 25.56
C PHE A 244 10.46 3.27 24.09
N PHE A 245 10.91 4.45 23.66
CA PHE A 245 10.80 4.88 22.27
C PHE A 245 11.52 3.94 21.31
N TYR A 246 12.74 3.52 21.67
CA TYR A 246 13.51 2.55 20.89
C TYR A 246 12.78 1.21 20.75
N VAL A 247 12.24 0.67 21.85
CA VAL A 247 11.52 -0.61 21.84
C VAL A 247 10.26 -0.54 20.97
N ILE A 248 9.47 0.54 21.09
CA ILE A 248 8.26 0.72 20.27
C ILE A 248 8.64 0.85 18.80
N SER A 249 9.68 1.64 18.49
CA SER A 249 10.18 1.81 17.12
C SER A 249 10.62 0.47 16.52
N CYS A 250 11.39 -0.32 17.26
CA CYS A 250 11.83 -1.65 16.82
C CYS A 250 10.63 -2.59 16.57
N LYS A 251 9.61 -2.56 17.43
CA LYS A 251 8.38 -3.32 17.19
C LYS A 251 7.69 -2.89 15.90
N PHE A 252 7.56 -1.58 15.67
CA PHE A 252 6.97 -1.03 14.45
C PHE A 252 7.72 -1.45 13.18
N TYR A 253 9.05 -1.42 13.20
CA TYR A 253 9.87 -1.88 12.07
C TYR A 253 9.66 -3.37 11.76
N ASN A 254 9.42 -4.19 12.78
CA ASN A 254 9.20 -5.65 12.63
C ASN A 254 7.73 -6.04 12.45
N THR A 255 6.80 -5.08 12.42
CA THR A 255 5.38 -5.40 12.34
C THR A 255 5.08 -6.12 11.00
N PRO A 256 4.40 -7.27 11.01
CA PRO A 256 4.09 -8.07 9.81
C PRO A 256 3.17 -7.39 8.80
N VAL A 257 2.68 -6.19 9.08
CA VAL A 257 1.83 -5.40 8.17
C VAL A 257 2.51 -5.21 6.81
N LEU A 258 3.83 -5.15 6.78
CA LEU A 258 4.60 -5.05 5.54
C LEU A 258 4.68 -6.40 4.83
N THR A 259 4.84 -7.49 5.59
CA THR A 259 4.76 -8.85 5.05
C THR A 259 3.37 -9.17 4.48
N LYS A 260 2.30 -8.56 5.01
CA LYS A 260 0.94 -8.67 4.44
C LYS A 260 0.76 -7.84 3.16
N LEU A 261 1.51 -6.74 3.00
CA LEU A 261 1.60 -6.02 1.72
C LEU A 261 2.25 -6.89 0.64
N LEU A 262 3.24 -7.72 0.99
CA LEU A 262 3.86 -8.70 0.07
C LEU A 262 2.88 -9.76 -0.43
N THR A 263 1.94 -10.18 0.41
CA THR A 263 1.00 -11.28 0.08
C THR A 263 -0.34 -10.80 -0.47
N HIS A 264 -0.52 -9.50 -0.70
CA HIS A 264 -1.79 -8.90 -1.13
C HIS A 264 -2.99 -9.24 -0.24
N SER A 265 -2.72 -9.38 1.07
CA SER A 265 -3.73 -9.73 2.08
C SER A 265 -3.96 -8.58 3.05
N ALA A 266 -3.74 -7.35 2.60
CA ALA A 266 -3.95 -6.16 3.41
C ALA A 266 -5.44 -5.93 3.66
N HIS A 267 -5.78 -5.62 4.91
CA HIS A 267 -7.13 -5.35 5.37
C HIS A 267 -7.21 -4.00 6.06
N SER A 268 -8.42 -3.45 6.16
CA SER A 268 -8.64 -2.16 6.84
C SER A 268 -8.19 -2.16 8.30
N GLU A 269 -8.14 -3.34 8.94
CA GLU A 269 -7.63 -3.51 10.30
C GLU A 269 -6.13 -3.22 10.40
N ASP A 270 -5.35 -3.45 9.34
CA ASP A 270 -3.91 -3.17 9.33
C ASP A 270 -3.63 -1.66 9.40
N ILE A 271 -4.54 -0.82 8.87
CA ILE A 271 -4.46 0.65 9.04
C ILE A 271 -4.66 1.02 10.51
N ILE A 272 -5.64 0.40 11.18
CA ILE A 272 -5.94 0.69 12.58
C ILE A 272 -4.76 0.30 13.46
N GLU A 273 -4.13 -0.86 13.20
CA GLU A 273 -2.92 -1.28 13.92
C GLU A 273 -1.76 -0.29 13.70
N LEU A 274 -1.51 0.15 12.46
CA LEU A 274 -0.48 1.15 12.17
C LEU A 274 -0.74 2.49 12.85
N ASP A 275 -1.98 2.98 12.81
CA ASP A 275 -2.36 4.24 13.46
C ASP A 275 -2.19 4.16 14.98
N GLN A 276 -2.48 3.01 15.59
CA GLN A 276 -2.23 2.78 17.02
C GLN A 276 -0.73 2.83 17.34
N TYR A 277 0.12 2.18 16.55
CA TYR A 277 1.57 2.27 16.74
C TYR A 277 2.09 3.69 16.54
N LYS A 278 1.63 4.38 15.49
CA LYS A 278 1.97 5.79 15.24
C LYS A 278 1.61 6.66 16.45
N LEU A 279 0.41 6.51 16.98
CA LEU A 279 -0.02 7.23 18.18
C LEU A 279 0.84 6.91 19.40
N MET A 280 1.24 5.64 19.59
CA MET A 280 2.16 5.26 20.68
C MET A 280 3.53 5.94 20.53
N ILE A 281 4.08 5.96 19.32
CA ILE A 281 5.37 6.62 19.01
C ILE A 281 5.26 8.13 19.27
N GLU A 282 4.21 8.79 18.76
CA GLU A 282 3.98 10.22 18.96
C GLU A 282 3.78 10.57 20.44
N THR A 283 3.03 9.76 21.18
CA THR A 283 2.82 9.95 22.62
C THR A 283 4.15 9.84 23.38
N GLN A 284 4.98 8.87 23.00
CA GLN A 284 6.29 8.69 23.61
C GLN A 284 7.26 9.82 23.25
N ALA A 285 7.21 10.31 22.01
CA ALA A 285 7.95 11.50 21.57
C ALA A 285 7.58 12.74 22.41
N GLN A 286 6.29 12.97 22.65
CA GLN A 286 5.83 14.07 23.51
C GLN A 286 6.27 13.94 24.97
N GLN A 287 6.42 12.71 25.48
CA GLN A 287 7.00 12.52 26.81
C GLN A 287 8.49 12.88 26.81
N LEU A 288 9.24 12.43 25.80
CA LEU A 288 10.64 12.78 25.64
C LEU A 288 10.84 14.29 25.55
N GLU A 289 10.01 15.01 24.79
CA GLU A 289 10.10 16.47 24.67
C GLU A 289 9.98 17.24 26.00
N LYS A 290 9.22 16.69 26.96
CA LYS A 290 9.11 17.30 28.31
C LYS A 290 10.40 17.15 29.12
N ASP A 291 11.19 16.14 28.78
CA ASP A 291 12.40 15.75 29.48
C ASP A 291 13.68 16.23 28.75
N ILE A 292 13.56 16.81 27.55
CA ILE A 292 14.66 17.42 26.79
C ILE A 292 15.12 18.73 27.45
N PHE A 293 16.44 18.90 27.53
CA PHE A 293 17.08 20.11 28.05
C PHE A 293 17.60 21.00 26.92
N ILE A 294 18.11 20.39 25.84
CA ILE A 294 18.52 21.12 24.65
C ILE A 294 17.28 21.52 23.86
N LYS A 295 16.76 22.72 24.11
CA LYS A 295 15.76 23.30 23.23
C LYS A 295 16.44 23.67 21.92
N SER A 296 16.12 22.94 20.85
CA SER A 296 16.45 23.38 19.50
C SER A 296 15.84 24.77 19.27
N SER A 297 16.69 25.73 18.90
CA SER A 297 16.30 27.07 18.49
C SER A 297 15.33 27.07 17.32
#